data_AF-A0A948UNL7-F1
#
_entry.id   AF-A0A948UNL7-F1
#
_cell.length_a   1.000
_cell.length_b   1.000
_cell.length_c   1.000
_cell.angle_alpha   90.00
_cell.angle_beta   90.00
_cell.angle_gamma   90.00
#
_symmetry.space_group_name_H-M   'P 1'
#
loop_
_entity.id
_entity.type
_entity.pdbx_description
1 polymer ?
#
loop_
_entity_poly.entity_id
_entity_poly.type
_entity_poly.pdbx_seq_one_letter_code
_entity_poly.pdbx_strand_id
1 'polypeptide(L)' 'AGEIEKEYNSEINEDGARRYAWVYATKVEGRHLPEEAQYEMNFTLPKGSYATVLIEEIAKRKITDSKKT' A
#
# COMPACT_ATOMS: atom_id res chain seq x y z
N ALA A 1 -29.49 -1.54 -6.75
CA ALA A 1 -28.13 -2.04 -7.03
C ALA A 1 -28.20 -3.56 -7.10
N GLY A 2 -27.54 -4.20 -8.07
CA GLY A 2 -27.48 -5.67 -8.18
C GLY A 2 -28.14 -6.33 -9.41
N GLU A 3 -28.98 -5.63 -10.21
CA GLU A 3 -29.53 -6.25 -11.44
C GLU A 3 -28.47 -6.41 -12.54
N ILE A 4 -27.59 -5.42 -12.70
CA ILE A 4 -26.53 -5.42 -13.71
C ILE A 4 -25.41 -6.41 -13.36
N GLU A 5 -25.19 -6.67 -12.06
CA GLU A 5 -24.09 -7.50 -11.55
C GLU A 5 -24.47 -8.98 -11.43
N LYS A 6 -25.76 -9.31 -11.64
CA LYS A 6 -26.34 -10.64 -11.36
C LYS A 6 -25.66 -11.78 -12.12
N GLU A 7 -25.24 -11.53 -13.36
CA GLU A 7 -24.54 -12.52 -14.19
C GLU A 7 -23.11 -12.82 -13.71
N TYR A 8 -22.53 -11.95 -12.87
CA TYR A 8 -21.17 -12.09 -12.31
C TYR A 8 -21.16 -12.58 -10.86
N ASN A 9 -22.35 -12.81 -10.27
CA ASN A 9 -22.48 -13.25 -8.88
C ASN A 9 -22.38 -14.79 -8.80
N SER A 10 -21.15 -15.31 -8.91
CA SER A 10 -20.86 -16.72 -8.63
C SER A 10 -20.75 -16.96 -7.13
N GLU A 11 -21.32 -18.07 -6.66
CA GLU A 11 -21.10 -18.51 -5.28
C GLU A 11 -19.65 -18.98 -5.11
N ILE A 12 -18.91 -18.27 -4.27
CA ILE A 12 -17.55 -18.59 -3.86
C ILE A 12 -17.55 -18.95 -2.37
N ASN A 13 -16.99 -20.11 -2.04
CA ASN A 13 -16.91 -20.61 -0.66
C ASN A 13 -15.62 -20.10 0.02
N GLU A 14 -15.52 -18.78 0.15
CA GLU A 14 -14.39 -18.10 0.77
C GLU A 14 -14.89 -17.25 1.95
N ASP A 15 -14.24 -17.40 3.10
CA ASP A 15 -14.53 -16.58 4.27
C ASP A 15 -13.88 -15.21 4.13
N GLY A 16 -14.70 -14.16 4.10
CA GLY A 16 -14.20 -12.79 4.09
C GLY A 16 -13.36 -12.47 5.33
N ALA A 17 -12.15 -11.96 5.13
CA ALA A 17 -11.28 -11.52 6.21
C ALA A 17 -11.41 -10.01 6.48
N ARG A 18 -11.31 -9.59 7.75
CA ARG A 18 -11.24 -8.17 8.13
C ARG A 18 -9.80 -7.66 8.05
N ARG A 19 -9.61 -6.44 7.57
CA ARG A 19 -8.32 -5.72 7.57
C ARG A 19 -8.49 -4.32 8.16
N TYR A 20 -7.47 -3.84 8.86
CA TYR A 20 -7.46 -2.47 9.36
C TYR A 20 -7.36 -1.48 8.20
N ALA A 21 -8.21 -0.45 8.21
CA ALA A 21 -8.17 0.63 7.23
C ALA A 21 -6.96 1.56 7.47
N TRP A 22 -6.56 1.72 8.74
CA TRP A 22 -5.39 2.49 9.14
C TRP A 22 -4.27 1.55 9.57
N VAL A 23 -3.08 1.76 9.01
CA VAL A 23 -1.86 1.02 9.35
C VAL A 23 -0.84 2.02 9.86
N TYR A 24 -0.33 1.79 11.07
CA TYR A 24 0.70 2.62 11.67
C TYR A 24 2.05 1.94 11.55
N ALA A 25 2.99 2.61 10.88
CA ALA A 25 4.38 2.19 10.85
C ALA A 25 5.00 2.34 12.24
N THR A 26 5.79 1.36 12.65
CA THR A 26 6.49 1.35 13.94
C THR A 26 8.00 1.34 13.72
N LYS A 27 8.78 1.68 14.75
CA LYS A 27 10.26 1.77 14.68
C LYS A 27 10.72 2.62 13.49
N VAL A 28 10.09 3.79 13.32
CA VAL A 28 10.39 4.69 12.21
C VAL A 28 11.67 5.44 12.53
N GLU A 29 12.69 5.21 11.72
CA GLU A 29 13.99 5.87 11.80
C GLU A 29 14.39 6.32 10.38
N GLY A 30 15.22 7.34 10.26
CA GLY A 30 15.71 7.76 8.96
C GLY A 30 16.85 8.74 9.01
N ARG A 31 17.56 8.87 7.89
CA ARG A 31 18.65 9.82 7.71
C ARG A 31 18.60 10.45 6.32
N HIS A 32 18.90 11.74 6.26
CA HIS A 32 19.12 12.44 5.00
C HIS A 32 20.58 12.29 4.59
N LEU A 33 20.82 11.97 3.33
CA LEU A 33 22.13 11.89 2.69
C LEU A 33 22.26 13.11 1.77
N PRO A 34 22.88 14.22 2.25
CA PRO A 34 22.88 15.49 1.51
C PRO A 34 23.62 15.42 0.18
N GLU A 35 24.70 14.63 0.12
CA GLU A 35 25.53 14.48 -1.07
C GLU A 35 24.76 13.83 -2.23
N GLU A 36 23.85 12.91 -1.91
CA GLU A 36 23.04 12.16 -2.88
C GLU A 36 21.63 12.74 -3.07
N ALA A 37 21.28 13.79 -2.31
CA ALA A 37 19.93 14.33 -2.20
C ALA A 37 18.85 13.24 -1.93
N GLN A 38 19.20 12.26 -1.11
CA GLN A 38 18.37 11.09 -0.80
C GLN A 38 17.98 11.04 0.67
N TYR A 39 16.86 10.39 0.95
CA TYR A 39 16.41 10.08 2.31
C TYR A 39 16.28 8.58 2.49
N GLU A 40 17.02 8.03 3.44
CA GLU A 40 16.91 6.63 3.85
C GLU A 40 15.99 6.50 5.06
N MET A 41 15.19 5.44 5.05
CA MET A 41 14.13 5.23 6.02
C MET A 41 14.06 3.75 6.41
N ASN A 42 13.96 3.48 7.70
CA ASN A 42 13.68 2.18 8.28
C ASN A 42 12.33 2.22 9.00
N PHE A 43 11.51 1.19 8.81
CA PHE A 43 10.23 1.04 9.51
C PHE A 43 9.78 -0.42 9.52
N THR A 44 8.88 -0.74 10.44
CA THR A 44 8.22 -2.04 10.52
C THR A 44 6.72 -1.88 10.27
N LEU A 45 6.18 -2.76 9.42
CA LEU A 45 4.74 -2.83 9.12
C LEU A 45 4.15 -4.16 9.62
N PRO A 46 2.85 -4.18 9.99
CA PRO A 46 2.17 -5.42 10.32
C PRO A 46 2.03 -6.31 9.07
N LYS A 47 1.88 -7.63 9.31
CA LYS A 47 1.72 -8.62 8.25
C LYS A 47 0.56 -8.25 7.31
N GLY A 48 0.79 -8.38 6.00
CA GLY A 48 -0.21 -8.06 4.98
C GLY A 48 -0.32 -6.58 4.62
N SER A 49 0.56 -5.74 5.17
CA SER A 49 0.74 -4.35 4.73
C SER A 49 1.86 -4.22 3.70
N TYR A 50 1.77 -3.20 2.86
CA TYR A 50 2.71 -2.98 1.76
C TYR A 50 3.53 -1.71 2.01
N ALA A 51 4.86 -1.84 1.92
CA ALA A 51 5.77 -0.70 2.04
C ALA A 51 5.50 0.36 0.96
N THR A 52 5.17 -0.07 -0.26
CA THR A 52 4.86 0.83 -1.38
C THR A 52 3.75 1.80 -1.05
N VAL A 53 2.68 1.37 -0.37
CA VAL A 53 1.57 2.24 0.02
C VAL A 53 2.04 3.36 0.95
N LEU A 54 2.90 3.04 1.92
CA LEU A 54 3.48 4.06 2.81
C LEU A 54 4.32 5.08 2.03
N ILE A 55 5.19 4.61 1.13
CA ILE A 55 6.04 5.52 0.35
C ILE A 55 5.21 6.36 -0.63
N GLU A 56 4.20 5.79 -1.27
CA GLU A 56 3.28 6.53 -2.15
C GLU A 56 2.50 7.61 -1.39
N GLU A 57 2.07 7.31 -0.16
CA GLU A 57 1.41 8.29 0.71
C GLU A 57 2.34 9.42 1.15
N ILE A 58 3.62 9.15 1.41
CA ILE A 58 4.61 10.18 1.72
C ILE A 58 4.90 11.02 0.47
N ALA A 59 5.10 10.38 -0.68
CA ALA A 59 5.42 11.04 -1.94
C ALA A 59 4.20 11.73 -2.60
N LYS A 60 2.98 11.44 -2.12
CA LYS A 60 1.70 11.90 -2.68
C LYS A 60 1.56 11.64 -4.18
N ARG A 61 2.13 10.53 -4.64
CA ARG A 61 2.07 10.07 -6.04
C ARG A 61 2.24 8.56 -6.10
N LYS A 62 1.76 7.96 -7.19
CA LYS A 62 2.08 6.57 -7.51
C LYS A 62 3.57 6.43 -7.87
N ILE A 63 4.17 5.34 -7.45
CA ILE A 63 5.60 5.07 -7.68
C ILE A 63 5.78 4.03 -8.79
N THR A 64 4.81 3.13 -8.97
CA THR A 64 4.82 2.07 -9.99
C THR A 64 4.30 2.50 -11.37
N ASP A 65 3.92 3.76 -11.54
CA ASP A 65 3.41 4.26 -12.83
C ASP A 65 4.57 4.56 -13.79
N SER A 66 5.30 3.51 -14.19
CA SER A 66 6.14 3.60 -15.38
C SER A 66 5.20 3.55 -16.59
N LYS A 67 5.00 4.71 -17.22
CA LYS A 67 4.65 4.69 -18.63
C LYS A 67 5.75 3.91 -19.34
N LYS A 68 5.47 2.65 -19.68
CA LYS A 68 6.26 1.90 -20.66
C LYS A 68 6.15 2.68 -21.96
N THR A 69 7.13 3.54 -22.22
CA THR A 69 7.40 4.09 -23.54
C THR A 69 7.90 2.98 -24.44
#